data_AF-A0A0B4BPM2-F1
#
_entry.id   AF-A0A0B4BPM2-F1
#
_cell.length_a   1.000
_cell.length_b   1.000
_cell.length_c   1.000
_cell.angle_alpha   90.00
_cell.angle_beta   90.00
_cell.angle_gamma   90.00
#
_symmetry.space_group_name_H-M   'P 1'
#
loop_
_entity.id
_entity.type
_entity.pdbx_description
1 polymer ?
#
loop_
_entity_poly.entity_id
_entity_poly.type
_entity_poly.pdbx_seq_one_letter_code
_entity_poly.pdbx_strand_id
1 'polypeptide(L)'
;MYGGGVATLGLTAALRLANSEADITIVVTSIRNQCLDLAHFTHLGLEPESFRTVCVKSTAHFRADFEPIASAVYPVAAPGVFPCDLEHFPYRNLYPDVRTAPAQA
;
A
#
# COMPACT_ATOMS: atom_id res chain seq x y z
N MET A 1 -7.77 1.05 10.58
CA MET A 1 -8.44 -0.21 10.15
C MET A 1 -7.63 -1.39 10.69
N TYR A 2 -7.68 -1.69 11.98
CA TYR A 2 -8.17 -3.00 12.46
C TYR A 2 -9.27 -2.87 13.52
N GLY A 3 -9.58 -1.64 13.95
CA GLY A 3 -10.60 -1.34 14.96
C GLY A 3 -10.31 -2.01 16.31
N GLY A 4 -9.04 -2.21 16.65
CA GLY A 4 -8.61 -2.95 17.84
C GLY A 4 -8.36 -4.45 17.63
N GLY A 5 -8.55 -4.97 16.41
CA GLY A 5 -8.12 -6.33 16.08
C GLY A 5 -6.60 -6.50 16.00
N VAL A 6 -6.14 -7.74 16.08
CA VAL A 6 -4.71 -8.09 16.09
C VAL A 6 -4.27 -8.58 14.70
N ALA A 7 -3.25 -7.94 14.15
CA ALA A 7 -2.57 -8.39 12.93
C ALA A 7 -1.38 -9.30 13.27
N THR A 8 -1.22 -10.40 12.54
CA THR A 8 -0.06 -11.29 12.67
C THR A 8 0.87 -11.12 11.47
N LEU A 9 2.03 -10.49 11.67
CA LEU A 9 2.98 -10.18 10.60
C LEU A 9 4.07 -11.25 10.41
N GLY A 10 4.26 -12.12 11.41
CA GLY A 10 5.38 -13.06 11.45
C GLY A 10 6.70 -12.38 11.78
N LEU A 11 7.82 -12.94 11.33
CA LEU A 11 9.13 -12.29 11.45
C LEU A 11 9.09 -10.96 10.72
N THR A 12 9.40 -9.89 11.43
CA THR A 12 9.27 -8.51 10.95
C THR A 12 10.55 -7.75 11.23
N ALA A 13 11.00 -6.96 10.27
CA ALA A 13 12.17 -6.11 10.42
C ALA A 13 11.99 -4.78 9.69
N ALA A 14 12.52 -3.71 10.26
CA ALA A 14 12.78 -2.46 9.57
C ALA A 14 14.20 -2.52 9.00
N LEU A 15 14.32 -2.44 7.68
CA LEU A 15 15.58 -2.45 6.95
C LEU A 15 15.86 -1.07 6.41
N ARG A 16 17.05 -0.53 6.67
CA ARG A 16 17.50 0.69 6.01
C ARG A 16 18.34 0.33 4.79
N LEU A 17 18.00 0.88 3.63
CA LEU A 17 18.73 0.62 2.40
C LEU A 17 20.11 1.32 2.46
N ALA A 18 21.17 0.54 2.35
CA ALA A 18 22.54 1.07 2.27
C ALA A 18 22.87 1.49 0.84
N ASN A 19 23.80 2.44 0.69
CA ASN A 19 24.33 2.90 -0.61
C ASN A 19 23.27 3.45 -1.58
N SER A 20 22.24 4.09 -1.03
CA SER A 20 21.21 4.83 -1.78
C SER A 20 21.44 6.32 -1.61
N GLU A 21 21.14 7.12 -2.65
CA GLU A 21 21.14 8.60 -2.55
C GLU A 21 20.02 9.12 -1.65
N ALA A 22 18.95 8.34 -1.50
CA ALA A 22 17.82 8.63 -0.61
C ALA A 22 17.88 7.77 0.66
N ASP A 23 17.44 8.34 1.78
CA ASP A 23 17.22 7.60 3.03
C ASP A 23 15.90 6.82 2.92
N ILE A 24 16.01 5.49 2.76
CA ILE A 24 14.88 4.60 2.54
C ILE A 24 14.85 3.55 3.64
N THR A 25 13.75 3.55 4.40
CA THR A 25 13.43 2.49 5.37
C THR A 25 12.30 1.62 4.82
N ILE A 26 12.49 0.31 4.86
CA ILE A 26 11.57 -0.71 4.35
C ILE A 26 11.15 -1.60 5.51
N VAL A 27 9.86 -1.69 5.77
CA VAL A 27 9.31 -2.71 6.67
C VAL A 27 9.05 -3.98 5.88
N VAL A 28 9.65 -5.09 6.29
CA VAL A 28 9.45 -6.43 5.70
C VAL A 28 8.80 -7.36 6.71
N THR A 29 7.89 -8.21 6.24
CA THR A 29 7.15 -9.18 7.06
C THR A 29 7.19 -10.56 6.40
N SER A 30 7.30 -11.63 7.20
CA SER A 30 7.35 -13.00 6.65
C SER A 30 6.00 -13.54 6.25
N ILE A 31 4.91 -13.02 6.83
CA ILE A 31 3.54 -13.36 6.45
C ILE A 31 3.03 -12.27 5.51
N ARG A 32 2.45 -12.70 4.37
CA ARG A 32 1.78 -11.78 3.44
C ARG A 32 0.59 -11.16 4.16
N ASN A 33 0.63 -9.85 4.35
CA ASN A 33 -0.43 -9.04 4.93
C ASN A 33 -0.75 -7.86 4.01
N GLN A 34 -1.87 -7.21 4.27
CA GLN A 34 -2.12 -5.87 3.79
C GLN A 34 -1.57 -4.89 4.83
N CYS A 35 -0.95 -3.81 4.39
CA CYS A 35 -0.55 -2.72 5.30
C CYS A 35 -1.80 -1.91 5.65
N LEU A 36 -2.46 -2.28 6.74
CA LEU A 36 -3.81 -1.84 7.07
C LEU A 36 -3.84 -0.57 7.93
N ASP A 37 -2.79 -0.33 8.70
CA ASP A 37 -2.67 0.79 9.64
C ASP A 37 -1.22 1.11 10.01
N LEU A 38 -1.03 2.22 10.72
CA LEU A 38 0.24 2.74 11.21
C LEU A 38 0.92 1.77 12.19
N ALA A 39 0.17 0.86 12.82
CA ALA A 39 0.73 -0.12 13.75
C ALA A 39 1.77 -1.02 13.08
N HIS A 40 1.69 -1.22 11.76
CA HIS A 40 2.70 -1.94 10.98
C HIS A 40 4.08 -1.29 11.02
N PHE A 41 4.17 0.00 11.36
CA PHE A 41 5.41 0.76 11.49
C PHE A 41 5.73 1.06 12.95
N THR A 42 4.76 1.51 13.73
CA THR A 42 5.00 2.01 15.10
C THR A 42 5.44 0.94 16.08
N HIS A 43 5.02 -0.33 15.91
CA HIS A 43 5.50 -1.43 16.75
C HIS A 43 7.00 -1.73 16.59
N LEU A 44 7.63 -1.24 15.51
CA LEU A 44 9.07 -1.31 15.27
C LEU A 44 9.81 -0.07 15.79
N GLY A 45 9.09 0.87 16.41
CA GLY A 45 9.65 2.16 16.85
C GLY A 45 9.80 3.19 15.75
N LEU A 46 9.20 2.98 14.57
CA LEU A 46 9.17 3.98 13.51
C LEU A 46 8.04 4.98 13.75
N GLU A 47 8.28 6.25 13.43
CA GLU A 47 7.27 7.31 13.49
C GLU A 47 6.94 7.75 12.06
N PRO A 48 5.87 7.24 11.42
CA PRO A 48 5.55 7.56 10.02
C PRO A 48 5.45 9.06 9.71
N GLU A 49 5.00 9.87 10.66
CA GLU A 49 4.94 11.34 10.57
C GLU A 49 6.32 12.01 10.41
N SER A 50 7.39 11.35 10.85
CA SER A 50 8.76 11.87 10.69
C SER A 50 9.32 11.67 9.28
N PHE A 51 8.67 10.85 8.45
CA PHE A 51 9.10 10.58 7.08
C PHE A 51 8.52 11.62 6.13
N ARG A 52 9.34 12.10 5.19
CA ARG A 52 8.88 13.00 4.11
C ARG A 52 7.83 12.34 3.21
N THR A 53 7.88 11.00 3.08
CA THR A 53 6.96 10.24 2.23
C THR A 53 6.80 8.84 2.81
N VAL A 54 5.55 8.38 2.91
CA VAL A 54 5.20 7.01 3.27
C VAL A 54 4.56 6.34 2.06
N CYS A 55 5.13 5.21 1.65
CA CYS A 55 4.61 4.42 0.53
C CYS A 55 3.97 3.14 1.06
N VAL A 56 2.71 2.89 0.69
CA VAL A 56 1.98 1.67 1.03
C VAL A 56 1.32 1.09 -0.22
N LYS A 57 1.32 -0.24 -0.35
CA LYS A 57 0.60 -0.91 -1.44
C LYS A 57 -0.87 -1.09 -1.06
N SER A 58 -1.68 -0.07 -1.33
CA SER A 58 -3.12 -0.07 -1.09
C SER A 58 -3.83 0.84 -2.10
N THR A 59 -5.13 0.61 -2.31
CA THR A 59 -5.96 1.43 -3.22
C THR A 59 -6.89 2.38 -2.47
N ALA A 60 -7.44 1.95 -1.33
CA ALA A 60 -8.45 2.73 -0.60
C ALA A 60 -8.26 2.69 0.92
N HIS A 61 -8.11 1.49 1.51
CA HIS A 61 -8.23 1.35 2.96
C HIS A 61 -7.18 2.08 3.79
N PHE A 62 -5.98 2.29 3.23
CA PHE A 62 -4.90 2.99 3.91
C PHE A 62 -5.32 4.40 4.33
N ARG A 63 -6.23 5.03 3.60
CA ARG A 63 -6.67 6.40 3.85
C ARG A 63 -7.15 6.61 5.29
N ALA A 64 -7.85 5.62 5.85
CA ALA A 64 -8.40 5.71 7.21
C ALA A 64 -7.33 5.98 8.29
N ASP A 65 -6.10 5.51 8.08
CA ASP A 65 -5.02 5.61 9.08
C ASP A 65 -3.90 6.57 8.64
N PHE A 66 -3.65 6.67 7.33
CA PHE A 66 -2.54 7.44 6.79
C PHE A 66 -2.94 8.86 6.34
N GLU A 67 -4.19 9.12 5.94
CA GLU A 67 -4.60 10.49 5.60
C GLU A 67 -4.50 11.48 6.75
N PRO A 68 -4.89 11.14 8.00
CA PRO A 68 -4.82 12.09 9.11
C PRO A 68 -3.40 12.60 9.41
N ILE A 69 -2.37 11.82 9.03
CA ILE A 69 -0.96 12.17 9.25
C ILE A 69 -0.26 12.71 8.00
N ALA A 70 -0.95 12.78 6.86
CA ALA A 70 -0.39 13.16 5.57
C ALA A 70 -0.89 14.53 5.13
N SER A 71 0.01 15.37 4.61
CA SER A 71 -0.37 16.66 4.01
C SER A 71 -1.03 16.51 2.63
N ALA A 72 -0.74 15.41 1.93
CA ALA A 72 -1.30 15.07 0.64
C ALA A 72 -1.23 13.56 0.38
N VAL A 73 -2.15 13.05 -0.44
CA VAL A 73 -2.17 11.66 -0.90
C VAL A 73 -2.05 11.61 -2.40
N TYR A 74 -1.05 10.87 -2.89
CA TYR A 74 -0.79 10.67 -4.31
C TYR A 74 -1.07 9.23 -4.72
N PRO A 75 -2.15 8.96 -5.48
CA PRO A 75 -2.35 7.65 -6.10
C PRO A 75 -1.25 7.42 -7.14
N VAL A 76 -0.48 6.35 -7.00
CA VAL A 76 0.61 6.00 -7.93
C VAL A 76 0.28 4.70 -8.64
N ALA A 77 0.25 4.75 -9.98
CA ALA A 77 0.22 3.55 -10.79
C ALA A 77 1.60 2.87 -10.72
N ALA A 78 1.63 1.59 -10.36
CA ALA A 78 2.86 0.79 -10.28
C ALA A 78 2.64 -0.55 -10.98
N PRO A 79 3.65 -1.09 -11.67
CA PRO A 79 3.56 -2.41 -12.29
C PRO A 79 3.31 -3.49 -11.24
N GLY A 80 2.54 -4.53 -11.60
CA GLY A 80 2.31 -5.67 -10.73
C GLY A 80 1.04 -6.45 -11.07
N VAL A 81 0.77 -7.47 -10.25
CA VAL A 81 -0.36 -8.40 -10.45
C VAL A 81 -1.73 -7.79 -10.15
N PHE A 82 -1.77 -6.58 -9.58
CA PHE A 82 -2.99 -5.84 -9.28
C PHE A 82 -2.95 -4.46 -9.97
N PRO A 83 -3.18 -4.40 -11.30
CA PRO A 83 -3.27 -3.13 -12.00
C PRO A 83 -4.56 -2.41 -11.63
N CYS A 84 -4.50 -1.07 -11.59
CA CYS A 84 -5.68 -0.23 -11.43
C CYS A 84 -6.42 -0.04 -12.76
N ASP A 85 -5.73 -0.24 -13.88
CA ASP A 85 -6.30 -0.21 -15.22
C ASP A 85 -6.66 -1.64 -15.63
N LEU A 86 -7.96 -1.88 -15.74
CA LEU A 86 -8.53 -3.16 -16.10
C LEU A 86 -8.71 -3.31 -17.62
N GLU A 87 -8.56 -2.24 -18.40
CA GLU A 87 -8.79 -2.26 -19.86
C GLU A 87 -7.82 -3.19 -20.58
N HIS A 88 -6.58 -3.25 -20.10
CA HIS A 88 -5.48 -3.99 -20.71
C HIS A 88 -5.39 -5.45 -20.25
N PHE A 89 -6.31 -5.92 -19.41
CA PHE A 89 -6.26 -7.30 -18.90
C PHE A 89 -6.76 -8.30 -19.96
N PRO A 90 -6.08 -9.46 -20.17
CA PRO A 90 -6.44 -10.42 -21.21
C PRO A 90 -7.61 -11.33 -20.77
N TYR A 91 -8.80 -10.76 -20.61
CA TYR A 91 -9.99 -11.52 -20.25
C TYR A 91 -10.34 -12.55 -21.32
N ARG A 92 -10.71 -13.77 -20.90
CA ARG A 92 -11.14 -14.85 -21.82
C ARG A 92 -12.63 -15.13 -21.81
N ASN A 93 -13.31 -14.85 -20.69
CA ASN A 93 -14.70 -15.23 -20.43
C ASN A 93 -15.54 -14.04 -19.93
N LEU A 94 -15.19 -12.82 -20.32
CA LEU A 94 -15.98 -11.65 -19.97
C LEU A 94 -17.22 -11.59 -20.86
N TYR A 95 -18.38 -11.31 -20.29
CA TYR A 95 -19.58 -11.09 -21.08
C TYR A 95 -19.37 -9.91 -22.04
N PRO A 96 -19.84 -9.98 -23.30
CA PRO A 96 -19.59 -8.94 -24.30
C PRO A 96 -19.99 -7.53 -23.88
N ASP A 97 -21.01 -7.39 -23.04
CA ASP A 97 -21.55 -6.09 -22.62
C ASP A 97 -20.91 -5.55 -21.34
N VAL A 98 -19.98 -6.29 -20.73
CA VAL A 98 -19.28 -5.83 -19.53
C VAL A 98 -18.13 -4.91 -19.93
N ARG A 99 -18.22 -3.66 -19.49
CA ARG A 99 -17.17 -2.68 -19.68
C ARG A 99 -16.00 -2.94 -18.73
N THR A 100 -14.79 -2.90 -19.26
CA THR A 100 -13.53 -3.02 -18.51
C THR A 100 -12.94 -1.66 -18.12
N ALA A 101 -13.49 -0.56 -18.65
CA ALA A 101 -13.12 0.80 -18.31
C ALA A 101 -14.36 1.59 -17.85
N PRO A 102 -14.18 2.63 -17.01
CA PRO A 102 -15.24 3.60 -16.71
C PRO A 102 -15.77 4.24 -18.00
N ALA A 103 -17.04 4.67 -17.99
CA ALA A 103 -17.56 5.48 -19.09
C ALA A 103 -16.71 6.76 -19.22
N GLN A 104 -16.23 7.05 -20.42
CA GLN A 104 -15.59 8.34 -20.70
C GLN A 104 -16.65 9.45 -20.57
N ALA A 105 -16.26 10.55 -19.94
CA ALA A 105 -17.11 11.72 -19.72
C ALA A 105 -17.40 12.46 -21.02
#